data_AF-X1G2Y9-F1
#
_entry.id   AF-X1G2Y9-F1
#
_cell.length_a   1.000
_cell.length_b   1.000
_cell.length_c   1.000
_cell.angle_alpha   90.00
_cell.angle_beta   90.00
_cell.angle_gamma   90.00
#
_symmetry.space_group_name_H-M   'P 1'
#
loop_
_entity.id
_entity.type
_entity.pdbx_description
1 polymer ?
#
loop_
_entity_poly.entity_id
_entity_poly.type
_entity_poly.pdbx_seq_one_letter_code
_entity_poly.pdbx_strand_id
1 'polypeptide(L)'
;MKVASVEWQKSEWKRIDKTKTLVDKIKKYLGKAIEGEVDIIVFPGFTGCFFQQLSYPDRSIRSLIKEADSTEYIEQVKELSRECGIAICPGSYWRKEKGNIYHESC
;
A
#
# COMPACT_ATOMS: atom_id res chain seq x y z
N MET A 1 -16.99 14.81 -6.40
CA MET A 1 -16.09 13.99 -5.58
C MET A 1 -16.64 12.58 -5.51
N LYS A 2 -16.02 11.65 -6.22
CA LYS A 2 -16.32 10.22 -6.27
C LYS A 2 -15.18 9.46 -5.59
N VAL A 3 -15.53 8.57 -4.68
CA VAL A 3 -14.57 7.82 -3.86
C VAL A 3 -14.81 6.33 -4.05
N ALA A 4 -13.74 5.55 -4.18
CA ALA A 4 -13.80 4.10 -4.23
C ALA A 4 -12.97 3.49 -3.11
N SER A 5 -13.52 2.48 -2.44
CA SER A 5 -12.77 1.63 -1.51
C SER A 5 -12.36 0.35 -2.22
N VAL A 6 -11.12 -0.07 -2.02
CA VAL A 6 -10.63 -1.36 -2.46
C VAL A 6 -10.90 -2.40 -1.37
N GLU A 7 -11.55 -3.49 -1.74
CA GLU A 7 -11.73 -4.65 -0.87
C GLU A 7 -10.97 -5.84 -1.45
N TRP A 8 -10.20 -6.54 -0.61
CA TRP A 8 -9.49 -7.75 -1.01
C TRP A 8 -10.10 -8.97 -0.34
N GLN A 9 -10.36 -10.00 -1.13
CA GLN A 9 -10.76 -11.29 -0.60
C GLN A 9 -9.56 -11.98 0.05
N LYS A 10 -9.79 -12.75 1.13
CA LYS A 10 -8.73 -13.51 1.84
C LYS A 10 -7.89 -14.40 0.91
N SER A 11 -8.47 -14.93 -0.15
CA SER A 11 -7.80 -15.76 -1.16
C SER A 11 -6.77 -14.97 -1.98
N GLU A 12 -6.96 -13.67 -2.15
CA GLU A 12 -6.09 -12.82 -2.96
C GLU A 12 -4.78 -12.53 -2.23
N TRP A 13 -4.82 -12.30 -0.91
CA TRP A 13 -3.64 -12.09 -0.07
C TRP A 13 -2.63 -13.25 -0.19
N LYS A 14 -3.12 -14.49 -0.20
CA LYS A 14 -2.26 -15.69 -0.25
C LYS A 14 -1.47 -15.83 -1.54
N ARG A 15 -1.86 -15.14 -2.61
CA ARG A 15 -1.21 -15.22 -3.93
C ARG A 15 -0.15 -14.14 -4.13
N ILE A 16 0.00 -13.22 -3.17
CA ILE A 16 0.95 -12.13 -3.25
C ILE A 16 2.18 -12.52 -2.43
N ASP A 17 3.25 -12.89 -3.14
CA ASP A 17 4.49 -13.37 -2.56
C ASP A 17 5.65 -12.37 -2.72
N LYS A 18 5.48 -11.31 -3.50
CA LYS A 18 6.48 -10.30 -3.81
C LYS A 18 5.84 -8.91 -3.92
N THR A 19 6.61 -7.88 -3.60
CA THR A 19 6.19 -6.47 -3.72
C THR A 19 5.68 -6.12 -5.11
N LYS A 20 6.35 -6.60 -6.16
CA LYS A 20 5.91 -6.40 -7.56
C LYS A 20 4.48 -6.88 -7.80
N THR A 21 4.12 -8.07 -7.31
CA THR A 21 2.78 -8.63 -7.46
C THR A 21 1.72 -7.77 -6.76
N LEU A 22 2.07 -7.19 -5.61
CA LEU A 22 1.22 -6.25 -4.88
C LEU A 22 1.01 -4.95 -5.66
N VAL A 23 2.09 -4.38 -6.20
CA VAL A 23 2.06 -3.14 -6.99
C VAL A 23 1.25 -3.34 -8.27
N ASP A 24 1.42 -4.44 -8.97
CA ASP A 24 0.63 -4.77 -10.17
C ASP A 24 -0.86 -4.88 -9.83
N LYS A 25 -1.21 -5.37 -8.64
CA LYS A 25 -2.59 -5.42 -8.15
C LYS A 25 -3.13 -4.02 -7.84
N ILE A 26 -2.34 -3.16 -7.18
CA ILE A 26 -2.67 -1.74 -6.94
C ILE A 26 -2.98 -1.05 -8.27
N LYS A 27 -2.11 -1.20 -9.28
CA LYS A 27 -2.29 -0.65 -10.63
C LYS A 27 -3.59 -1.13 -11.29
N LYS A 28 -3.98 -2.40 -11.12
CA LYS A 28 -5.27 -2.90 -11.62
C LYS A 28 -6.47 -2.21 -10.98
N TYR A 29 -6.45 -1.93 -9.68
CA TYR A 29 -7.53 -1.19 -9.03
C TYR A 29 -7.52 0.28 -9.44
N LEU A 30 -6.34 0.89 -9.63
CA LEU A 30 -6.22 2.24 -10.17
C LEU A 30 -6.86 2.34 -11.56
N GLY A 31 -6.60 1.38 -12.46
CA GLY A 31 -7.24 1.34 -13.78
C GLY A 31 -8.76 1.36 -13.71
N LYS A 32 -9.35 0.52 -12.83
CA LYS A 32 -10.81 0.50 -12.60
C LYS A 32 -11.34 1.81 -12.01
N ALA A 33 -10.57 2.44 -11.12
CA ALA A 33 -10.94 3.71 -10.52
C ALA A 33 -10.94 4.84 -11.57
N ILE A 34 -9.95 4.84 -12.46
CA ILE A 34 -9.84 5.80 -13.57
C ILE A 34 -11.00 5.60 -14.56
N GLU A 35 -11.26 4.37 -15.01
CA GLU A 35 -12.42 4.04 -15.85
C GLU A 35 -13.75 4.47 -15.21
N GLY A 36 -13.81 4.39 -13.88
CA GLY A 36 -14.94 4.82 -13.08
C GLY A 36 -14.96 6.31 -12.75
N GLU A 37 -14.05 7.14 -13.27
CA GLU A 37 -13.96 8.59 -12.96
C GLU A 37 -13.93 8.88 -11.45
N VAL A 38 -13.18 8.06 -10.70
CA VAL A 38 -13.01 8.20 -9.25
C VAL A 38 -11.94 9.25 -8.95
N ASP A 39 -12.22 10.17 -8.02
CA ASP A 39 -11.29 11.21 -7.58
C ASP A 39 -10.31 10.68 -6.51
N ILE A 40 -10.79 9.79 -5.63
CA ILE A 40 -10.01 9.22 -4.52
C ILE A 40 -10.21 7.71 -4.44
N ILE A 41 -9.12 6.95 -4.42
CA ILE A 41 -9.14 5.51 -4.13
C ILE A 41 -8.53 5.22 -2.76
N VAL A 42 -9.22 4.42 -1.96
CA VAL A 42 -8.81 4.05 -0.61
C VAL A 42 -8.44 2.57 -0.55
N PHE A 43 -7.19 2.29 -0.21
CA PHE A 43 -6.71 0.93 -0.02
C PHE A 43 -6.97 0.43 1.41
N PRO A 44 -7.12 -0.90 1.61
CA PRO A 44 -7.31 -1.47 2.93
C PRO A 44 -6.21 -1.06 3.91
N GLY A 45 -6.57 -0.96 5.18
CA GLY A 45 -5.59 -1.00 6.26
C GLY A 45 -4.62 -2.18 6.07
N PHE A 46 -3.38 -1.97 6.47
CA PHE A 46 -2.28 -2.92 6.40
C PHE A 46 -1.69 -3.12 4.98
N THR A 47 -2.18 -2.44 3.94
CA THR A 47 -1.63 -2.55 2.58
C THR A 47 -0.14 -2.22 2.52
N GLY A 48 0.28 -1.10 3.10
CA GLY A 48 1.68 -0.71 3.15
C GLY A 48 2.51 -1.57 4.11
N CYS A 49 1.95 -1.98 5.25
CA CYS A 49 2.57 -2.95 6.15
C CYS A 49 2.89 -4.27 5.44
N PHE A 50 1.97 -4.74 4.59
CA PHE A 50 2.16 -5.96 3.82
C PHE A 50 3.20 -5.78 2.72
N PHE A 51 3.23 -4.63 2.03
CA PHE A 51 4.32 -4.30 1.11
C PHE A 51 5.68 -4.43 1.82
N GLN A 52 5.83 -3.75 2.96
CA GLN A 52 7.07 -3.79 3.74
C GLN A 52 7.41 -5.24 4.14
N GLN A 53 6.43 -6.05 4.55
CA GLN A 53 6.66 -7.44 4.93
C GLN A 53 7.21 -8.27 3.76
N LEU A 54 6.74 -8.01 2.54
CA LEU A 54 7.21 -8.68 1.33
C LEU A 54 8.62 -8.22 0.93
N SER A 55 9.08 -7.05 1.35
CA SER A 55 10.43 -6.53 1.09
C SER A 55 11.50 -7.18 1.98
N TYR A 56 11.14 -7.76 3.13
CA TYR A 56 12.10 -8.40 4.04
C TYR A 56 12.28 -9.90 3.76
N PRO A 57 13.53 -10.41 3.70
CA PRO A 57 13.80 -11.82 3.41
C PRO A 57 13.14 -12.80 4.39
N ASP A 58 13.12 -12.44 5.68
CA ASP A 58 12.56 -13.28 6.76
C ASP A 58 11.04 -13.10 6.94
N ARG A 59 10.46 -12.08 6.29
CA ARG A 59 9.05 -11.66 6.39
C ARG A 59 8.54 -11.54 7.82
N SER A 60 9.43 -11.35 8.78
CA SER A 60 9.07 -11.39 10.19
C SER A 60 8.54 -10.03 10.61
N ILE A 61 7.44 -10.02 11.37
CA ILE A 61 6.86 -8.79 11.92
C ILE A 61 7.90 -8.07 12.80
N ARG A 62 8.78 -8.82 13.47
CA ARG A 62 9.83 -8.27 14.32
C ARG A 62 10.87 -7.47 13.52
N SER A 63 11.37 -8.02 12.41
CA SER A 63 12.33 -7.33 11.54
C SER A 63 11.68 -6.12 10.85
N LEU A 64 10.45 -6.29 10.40
CA LEU A 64 9.62 -5.23 9.83
C LEU A 64 9.44 -4.04 10.78
N ILE A 65 9.05 -4.29 12.04
CA ILE A 65 8.86 -3.24 13.05
C ILE A 65 10.20 -2.60 13.43
N LYS A 66 11.29 -3.36 13.48
CA LYS A 66 12.62 -2.84 13.86
C LYS A 66 13.11 -1.75 12.90
N GLU A 67 12.97 -1.99 11.61
CA GLU A 67 13.38 -1.06 10.56
C GLU A 67 12.29 -0.01 10.30
N ALA A 68 11.03 -0.44 10.18
CA ALA A 68 9.85 0.39 9.97
C ALA A 68 10.06 1.48 8.91
N ASP A 69 10.72 1.12 7.80
CA ASP A 69 10.98 2.01 6.68
C ASP A 69 9.85 1.88 5.65
N SER A 70 9.03 2.91 5.53
CA SER A 70 7.94 3.01 4.57
C SER A 70 8.30 3.80 3.32
N THR A 71 9.54 4.29 3.20
CA THR A 71 9.95 5.25 2.17
C THR A 71 9.67 4.71 0.78
N GLU A 72 10.12 3.48 0.48
CA GLU A 72 9.93 2.87 -0.83
C GLU A 72 8.45 2.78 -1.20
N TYR A 73 7.61 2.27 -0.29
CA TYR A 73 6.18 2.11 -0.53
C TYR A 73 5.48 3.46 -0.78
N ILE A 74 5.79 4.45 0.05
CA ILE A 74 5.15 5.77 -0.01
C ILE A 74 5.58 6.54 -1.26
N GLU A 75 6.85 6.49 -1.65
CA GLU A 75 7.30 7.12 -2.89
C GLU A 75 6.68 6.45 -4.12
N GLN A 76 6.54 5.12 -4.14
CA GLN A 76 5.81 4.43 -5.22
C GLN A 76 4.34 4.84 -5.29
N VAL A 77 3.64 4.96 -4.14
CA VAL A 77 2.24 5.42 -4.13
C VAL A 77 2.13 6.87 -4.62
N LYS A 78 3.03 7.76 -4.20
CA LYS A 78 3.06 9.16 -4.67
C LYS A 78 3.27 9.24 -6.17
N GLU A 79 4.21 8.44 -6.70
CA GLU A 79 4.47 8.38 -8.14
C GLU A 79 3.24 7.91 -8.91
N LEU A 80 2.59 6.83 -8.47
CA LEU A 80 1.36 6.33 -9.08
C LEU A 80 0.23 7.36 -9.02
N SER A 81 0.06 8.04 -7.89
CA SER A 81 -0.95 9.09 -7.73
C SER A 81 -0.74 10.22 -8.74
N ARG A 82 0.51 10.66 -8.93
CA ARG A 82 0.89 11.68 -9.90
C ARG A 82 0.69 11.22 -11.34
N GLU A 83 1.12 10.01 -11.68
CA GLU A 83 1.01 9.45 -13.04
C GLU A 83 -0.45 9.25 -13.46
N CYS A 84 -1.29 8.79 -12.55
CA CYS A 84 -2.70 8.49 -12.83
C CYS A 84 -3.64 9.68 -12.63
N GLY A 85 -3.18 10.78 -12.02
CA GLY A 85 -4.02 11.95 -11.73
C GLY A 85 -5.14 11.67 -10.72
N ILE A 86 -4.98 10.66 -9.85
CA ILE A 86 -5.97 10.25 -8.84
C ILE A 86 -5.35 10.34 -7.44
N ALA A 87 -6.11 10.79 -6.45
CA ALA A 87 -5.65 10.76 -5.06
C ALA A 87 -5.70 9.33 -4.52
N ILE A 88 -4.60 8.89 -3.90
CA ILE A 88 -4.49 7.55 -3.32
C ILE A 88 -4.38 7.67 -1.80
N CYS A 89 -5.32 7.05 -1.08
CA CYS A 89 -5.16 6.77 0.33
C CYS A 89 -4.53 5.37 0.48
N PRO A 90 -3.26 5.26 0.89
CA PRO A 90 -2.46 4.02 0.80
C PRO A 90 -2.89 2.93 1.79
N GLY A 91 -3.84 3.19 2.68
CA GLY A 91 -4.03 2.40 3.88
C GLY A 91 -2.93 2.68 4.88
N SER A 92 -2.46 1.64 5.59
CA SER A 92 -1.50 1.81 6.69
C SER A 92 -0.15 1.12 6.48
N TYR A 93 0.87 1.67 7.12
CA TYR A 93 2.27 1.27 7.03
C TYR A 93 3.01 1.53 8.35
N TRP A 94 4.14 0.87 8.55
CA TRP A 94 5.03 1.13 9.68
C TRP A 94 5.99 2.25 9.34
N ARG A 95 6.12 3.23 10.24
CA ARG A 95 7.07 4.33 10.08
C ARG A 95 7.85 4.55 11.35
N LYS A 96 9.15 4.76 11.21
CA LYS A 96 10.03 5.22 12.28
C LYS A 96 10.13 6.74 12.29
N GLU A 97 9.78 7.37 13.41
CA GLU A 97 9.95 8.80 13.63
C GLU A 97 10.53 9.07 15.02
N LYS A 98 11.64 9.85 15.07
CA LYS A 98 12.34 10.24 16.31
C LYS A 98 12.63 9.05 17.24
N GLY A 99 13.04 7.91 16.66
CA GLY A 99 13.35 6.68 17.39
C GLY A 99 12.14 5.84 17.81
N ASN A 100 10.92 6.34 17.62
CA ASN A 100 9.67 5.61 17.89
C ASN A 100 9.14 4.97 16.60
N ILE A 101 8.38 3.89 16.74
CA ILE A 101 7.75 3.18 15.62
C ILE A 101 6.24 3.35 15.72
N TYR A 102 5.64 3.79 14.62
CA TYR A 102 4.22 4.05 14.51
C TYR A 102 3.60 3.19 13.42
N HIS A 103 2.36 2.78 13.65
CA HIS A 103 1.48 2.31 12.59
C HIS A 103 0.70 3.54 12.08
N GLU A 104 1.19 4.15 11.01
CA GLU A 104 0.52 5.31 10.38
C GLU A 104 -0.57 4.82 9.44
N SER A 105 -1.69 5.54 9.40
CA SER A 105 -2.79 5.30 8.47
C SER A 105 -3.28 6.60 7.86
N CYS A 106 -3.54 6.56 6.56
CA CYS A 106 -4.59 7.32 5.91
C CYS A 106 -5.87 6.46 5.95
#